data_AF-E4ZGV1-F1
#
_entry.id   AF-E4ZGV1-F1
#
_cell.length_a   1.000
_cell.length_b   1.000
_cell.length_c   1.000
_cell.angle_alpha   90.00
_cell.angle_beta   90.00
_cell.angle_gamma   90.00
#
_symmetry.space_group_name_H-M   'P 1'
#
loop_
_entity.id
_entity.type
_entity.pdbx_description
1 polymer ?
#
loop_
_entity_poly.entity_id
_entity_poly.type
_entity_poly.pdbx_seq_one_letter_code
_entity_poly.pdbx_strand_id
1 'polypeptide(L)'
;MRFSSTHPALANIDWDQVHQAQAWLSRIICGDTTHRDELPSYFRKLSLDEVSQFVELKRLQELGAINRGRWIKKQNLLPGGIRKRGPDSRSHSKTYNQPLTMDQYQRHSIHLISRLLNARTNASPFTLVLDDLNQRAMPLTGELVRRALSRNVNVVVIAFESSRFHPAVHHISAHTNISGDEILKELKHIMGKGRESLVIIDSLYDLLNNKGIDMGELFNLVVHKFASNLVGIYHQDMIASQDANTAYAAQPLKLFEYMATAILTCKSFAHVLAAKAARERSLAEPTHGLLQGAEGVVESLDANDVRGIVFEAEFRRPSGRTESETYFLRTARISDYNNPTYALPHGIIKQEFVTLLDMVPTYNNQNILGKVRAAADEIESTFNLALTEKQKQAREGVVLPYFDAQKGEGGEGGRILYDMGEEDDFDEEEDEI
;
A
#
# COMPACT_ATOMS: atom_id res chain seq x y z
N MET A 1 -19.54 -18.77 -8.36
CA MET A 1 -20.11 -20.13 -8.54
C MET A 1 -21.22 -20.04 -9.57
N ARG A 2 -21.11 -20.68 -10.73
CA ARG A 2 -22.21 -20.79 -11.69
C ARG A 2 -23.03 -22.02 -11.32
N PHE A 3 -24.23 -21.83 -10.81
CA PHE A 3 -25.19 -22.92 -10.67
C PHE A 3 -25.88 -23.14 -12.01
N SER A 4 -25.93 -24.40 -12.46
CA SER A 4 -26.72 -24.81 -13.61
C SER A 4 -28.21 -24.56 -13.33
N SER A 5 -28.95 -24.03 -14.30
CA SER A 5 -30.40 -23.79 -14.26
C SER A 5 -31.25 -25.06 -14.14
N THR A 6 -30.61 -26.23 -14.07
CA THR A 6 -31.27 -27.54 -13.97
C THR A 6 -31.36 -28.09 -12.54
N HIS A 7 -31.00 -27.30 -11.52
CA HIS A 7 -31.11 -27.75 -10.13
C HIS A 7 -32.59 -27.80 -9.69
N PRO A 8 -33.09 -28.94 -9.16
CA PRO A 8 -34.52 -29.12 -8.84
C PRO A 8 -35.06 -28.13 -7.78
N ALA A 9 -34.18 -27.54 -6.97
CA ALA A 9 -34.54 -26.48 -6.03
C ALA A 9 -34.88 -25.12 -6.68
N LEU A 10 -34.58 -24.94 -7.97
CA LEU A 10 -34.78 -23.68 -8.72
C LEU A 10 -35.91 -23.76 -9.77
N ALA A 11 -36.56 -24.93 -9.91
CA ALA A 11 -37.58 -25.17 -10.93
C ALA A 11 -38.90 -24.42 -10.71
N ASN A 12 -39.18 -24.00 -9.47
CA ASN A 12 -40.39 -23.26 -9.10
C ASN A 12 -40.15 -21.76 -8.90
N ILE A 13 -39.00 -21.24 -9.34
CA ILE A 13 -38.69 -19.81 -9.26
C ILE A 13 -39.11 -19.16 -10.56
N ASP A 14 -40.04 -18.22 -10.46
CA ASP A 14 -40.47 -17.38 -11.58
C ASP A 14 -39.35 -16.39 -11.93
N TRP A 15 -38.54 -16.75 -12.93
CA TRP A 15 -37.35 -15.98 -13.31
C TRP A 15 -37.70 -14.60 -13.88
N ASP A 16 -38.91 -14.41 -14.40
CA ASP A 16 -39.38 -13.12 -14.88
C ASP A 16 -39.60 -12.15 -13.70
N GLN A 17 -40.08 -12.65 -12.55
CA GLN A 17 -40.13 -11.86 -11.31
C GLN A 17 -38.74 -11.55 -10.74
N VAL A 18 -37.78 -12.48 -10.86
CA VAL A 18 -36.40 -12.28 -10.40
C VAL A 18 -35.70 -11.18 -11.21
N HIS A 19 -35.92 -11.14 -12.52
CA HIS A 19 -35.39 -10.08 -13.38
C HIS A 19 -36.04 -8.72 -13.10
N GLN A 20 -37.33 -8.68 -12.79
CA GLN A 20 -38.00 -7.46 -12.32
C GLN A 20 -37.46 -7.01 -10.94
N ALA A 21 -37.13 -7.95 -10.05
CA ALA A 21 -36.51 -7.67 -8.75
C ALA A 21 -35.08 -7.14 -8.87
N GLN A 22 -34.35 -7.47 -9.93
CA GLN A 22 -32.99 -6.98 -10.19
C GLN A 22 -32.97 -5.48 -10.51
N ALA A 23 -34.01 -4.98 -11.20
CA ALA A 23 -34.26 -3.54 -11.40
C ALA A 23 -34.70 -2.82 -10.10
N TRP A 24 -35.16 -3.57 -9.10
CA TRP A 24 -35.53 -3.06 -7.77
C TRP A 24 -34.34 -3.07 -6.80
N LEU A 25 -33.46 -4.07 -6.89
CA LEU A 25 -32.21 -4.16 -6.14
C LEU A 25 -31.25 -3.02 -6.49
N SER A 26 -31.23 -2.57 -7.75
CA SER A 26 -30.48 -1.37 -8.14
C SER A 26 -31.00 -0.09 -7.47
N ARG A 27 -32.30 -0.03 -7.12
CA ARG A 27 -32.91 1.09 -6.39
C ARG A 27 -32.63 1.05 -4.89
N ILE A 28 -32.57 -0.14 -4.28
CA ILE A 28 -32.24 -0.31 -2.85
C ILE A 28 -30.76 0.07 -2.58
N ILE A 29 -29.86 -0.19 -3.53
CA ILE A 29 -28.45 0.23 -3.45
C ILE A 29 -28.32 1.77 -3.49
N CYS A 30 -29.34 2.49 -3.99
CA CYS A 30 -29.38 3.95 -4.07
C CYS A 30 -29.98 4.67 -2.85
N GLY A 31 -30.29 3.98 -1.75
CA GLY A 31 -30.59 4.63 -0.47
C GLY A 31 -31.94 5.34 -0.35
N ASP A 32 -32.91 5.01 -1.21
CA ASP A 32 -34.27 5.57 -1.11
C ASP A 32 -35.08 4.82 -0.04
N THR A 33 -35.46 5.49 1.04
CA THR A 33 -36.05 4.85 2.25
C THR A 33 -37.59 4.93 2.33
N THR A 34 -38.25 5.31 1.25
CA THR A 34 -39.68 5.67 1.27
C THR A 34 -40.66 4.51 1.06
N HIS A 35 -40.21 3.30 0.71
CA HIS A 35 -41.11 2.14 0.45
C HIS A 35 -40.69 0.88 1.22
N ARG A 36 -40.73 0.91 2.57
CA ARG A 36 -40.46 -0.27 3.42
C ARG A 36 -41.62 -1.27 3.51
N ASP A 37 -42.82 -0.90 3.08
CA ASP A 37 -44.03 -1.71 3.29
C ASP A 37 -44.35 -2.69 2.15
N GLU A 38 -43.57 -2.70 1.06
CA GLU A 38 -43.79 -3.52 -0.13
C GLU A 38 -42.84 -4.74 -0.25
N LEU A 39 -42.34 -5.27 0.87
CA LEU A 39 -41.50 -6.48 0.85
C LEU A 39 -42.35 -7.76 0.70
N PRO A 40 -42.09 -8.63 -0.30
CA PRO A 40 -42.73 -9.94 -0.40
C PRO A 40 -42.46 -10.81 0.84
N SER A 41 -43.49 -11.54 1.28
CA SER A 41 -43.52 -12.27 2.56
C SER A 41 -42.40 -13.30 2.76
N TYR A 42 -41.78 -13.80 1.69
CA TYR A 42 -40.70 -14.78 1.77
C TYR A 42 -39.35 -14.17 2.21
N PHE A 43 -39.13 -12.88 2.01
CA PHE A 43 -37.91 -12.19 2.48
C PHE A 43 -37.93 -11.91 4.00
N ARG A 44 -39.11 -11.80 4.63
CA ARG A 44 -39.23 -11.59 6.08
C ARG A 44 -38.82 -12.82 6.91
N LYS A 45 -38.82 -14.01 6.33
CA LYS A 45 -38.54 -15.27 7.05
C LYS A 45 -37.04 -15.57 7.21
N LEU A 46 -36.17 -14.98 6.40
CA LEU A 46 -34.72 -15.22 6.47
C LEU A 46 -34.00 -14.38 7.55
N SER A 47 -34.59 -13.29 8.05
CA SER A 47 -33.89 -12.39 8.98
C SER A 47 -34.04 -12.73 10.46
N LEU A 48 -34.87 -13.72 10.82
CA LEU A 48 -35.21 -14.00 12.23
C LEU A 48 -34.54 -15.26 12.78
N ASP A 49 -34.23 -16.25 11.94
CA ASP A 49 -33.71 -17.54 12.42
C ASP A 49 -32.18 -17.57 12.60
N GLU A 50 -31.42 -16.69 11.95
CA GLU A 50 -29.94 -16.65 12.08
C GLU A 50 -29.45 -15.87 13.31
N VAL A 51 -30.30 -15.04 13.92
CA VAL A 51 -29.90 -14.18 15.06
C VAL A 51 -29.91 -14.94 16.39
N SER A 52 -30.71 -16.01 16.51
CA SER A 52 -30.88 -16.75 17.76
C SER A 52 -29.74 -17.72 18.09
N GLN A 53 -28.94 -18.15 17.11
CA GLN A 53 -27.83 -19.10 17.33
C GLN A 53 -26.52 -18.42 17.79
N PHE A 54 -26.39 -17.10 17.65
CA PHE A 54 -25.16 -16.38 18.02
C PHE A 54 -25.09 -15.91 19.48
N VAL A 55 -26.20 -15.96 20.22
CA VAL A 55 -26.29 -15.42 21.60
C VAL A 55 -25.86 -16.45 22.65
N GLU A 56 -25.87 -17.75 22.33
CA GLU A 56 -25.59 -18.82 23.31
C GLU A 56 -24.10 -19.16 23.49
N LEU A 57 -23.23 -18.72 22.57
CA LEU A 57 -21.78 -19.00 22.60
C LEU A 57 -20.96 -17.99 23.42
N LYS A 58 -21.59 -16.93 23.97
CA LYS A 58 -20.88 -15.86 24.69
C LYS A 58 -20.96 -15.93 26.22
N ARG A 59 -21.46 -17.04 26.78
CA ARG A 59 -21.73 -17.19 28.23
C ARG A 59 -20.80 -18.12 29.00
N LEU A 60 -19.66 -18.54 28.42
CA LEU A 60 -18.74 -19.50 29.07
C LEU A 60 -17.27 -19.06 29.14
N GLN A 61 -16.99 -17.77 29.34
CA GLN A 61 -15.63 -17.31 29.73
C GLN A 61 -15.68 -16.13 30.70
N GLU A 62 -16.19 -16.39 31.90
CA GLU A 62 -15.84 -15.62 33.10
C GLU A 62 -15.61 -16.62 34.22
N LEU A 63 -14.39 -16.69 34.74
CA LEU A 63 -14.05 -17.13 36.11
C LEU A 63 -12.52 -17.05 36.29
N GLY A 64 -12.07 -16.31 37.31
CA GLY A 64 -10.79 -16.57 37.99
C GLY A 64 -9.81 -15.40 38.10
N ALA A 65 -10.01 -14.55 39.10
CA ALA A 65 -9.04 -13.57 39.59
C ALA A 65 -7.79 -14.23 40.24
N ILE A 66 -6.68 -13.48 40.40
CA ILE A 66 -6.11 -13.08 41.71
C ILE A 66 -4.76 -12.37 41.54
N ASN A 67 -4.66 -11.28 42.29
CA ASN A 67 -3.59 -10.31 42.48
C ASN A 67 -2.62 -10.81 43.58
N ARG A 68 -1.29 -10.75 43.39
CA ARG A 68 -0.30 -10.71 44.49
C ARG A 68 0.93 -9.91 44.09
N GLY A 69 1.28 -8.92 44.90
CA GLY A 69 2.33 -7.95 44.63
C GLY A 69 3.68 -8.21 45.31
N ARG A 70 4.55 -7.21 45.12
CA ARG A 70 5.78 -6.83 45.84
C ARG A 70 6.82 -7.92 46.10
N TRP A 71 7.95 -7.80 45.41
CA TRP A 71 9.25 -8.02 46.06
C TRP A 71 10.27 -6.96 45.64
N ILE A 72 10.42 -5.94 46.49
CA ILE A 72 11.56 -5.05 46.52
C ILE A 72 12.64 -5.74 47.34
N LYS A 73 13.89 -5.79 46.84
CA LYS A 73 15.07 -5.80 47.72
C LYS A 73 15.92 -4.57 47.46
N LYS A 74 16.20 -3.88 48.56
CA LYS A 74 17.07 -2.72 48.73
C LYS A 74 18.53 -3.20 48.75
N GLN A 75 19.41 -2.40 48.14
CA GLN A 75 20.83 -2.20 48.46
C GLN A 75 21.72 -3.45 48.64
N ASN A 76 22.67 -3.63 47.73
CA ASN A 76 23.96 -4.28 48.02
C ASN A 76 25.08 -3.36 47.51
N LEU A 77 25.64 -2.55 48.41
CA LEU A 77 26.96 -1.96 48.22
C LEU A 77 28.00 -2.97 48.70
N LEU A 78 29.14 -3.09 48.00
CA LEU A 78 30.48 -3.01 48.57
C LEU A 78 31.50 -2.66 47.45
N PRO A 79 32.67 -2.07 47.80
CA PRO A 79 33.49 -1.21 46.94
C PRO A 79 34.76 -1.90 46.43
N GLY A 80 35.33 -1.32 45.36
CA GLY A 80 36.75 -1.41 45.05
C GLY A 80 37.15 -2.40 43.95
N GLY A 81 37.99 -1.92 43.02
CA GLY A 81 38.92 -2.78 42.29
C GLY A 81 38.92 -2.69 40.76
N ILE A 82 39.81 -1.83 40.24
CA ILE A 82 40.59 -2.03 39.01
C ILE A 82 39.83 -1.95 37.68
N ARG A 83 39.98 -0.80 37.01
CA ARG A 83 39.58 -0.56 35.61
C ARG A 83 40.43 -1.45 34.68
N LYS A 84 39.84 -2.53 34.15
CA LYS A 84 40.26 -3.09 32.85
C LYS A 84 39.40 -2.43 31.78
N ARG A 85 40.03 -1.73 30.84
CA ARG A 85 39.36 -1.29 29.61
C ARG A 85 38.91 -2.55 28.88
N GLY A 86 37.59 -2.72 28.76
CA GLY A 86 37.02 -3.77 27.91
C GLY A 86 37.40 -3.51 26.44
N PRO A 87 37.47 -4.56 25.62
CA PRO A 87 37.75 -4.39 24.20
C PRO A 87 36.67 -3.50 23.58
N ASP A 88 37.08 -2.60 22.70
CA ASP A 88 36.21 -1.67 22.01
C ASP A 88 34.92 -2.36 21.58
N SER A 89 33.80 -1.88 22.10
CA SER A 89 32.50 -2.27 21.58
C SER A 89 32.50 -1.86 20.12
N ARG A 90 32.71 -2.83 19.23
CA ARG A 90 32.35 -2.72 17.83
C ARG A 90 30.97 -2.09 17.84
N SER A 91 30.88 -0.88 17.29
CA SER A 91 29.62 -0.27 16.94
C SER A 91 28.89 -1.29 16.08
N HIS A 92 28.01 -2.09 16.71
CA HIS A 92 26.89 -2.64 15.98
C HIS A 92 26.17 -1.40 15.49
N SER A 93 26.39 -1.07 14.22
CA SER A 93 25.44 -0.32 13.42
C SER A 93 24.14 -1.12 13.48
N LYS A 94 23.43 -0.97 14.59
CA LYS A 94 22.03 -1.31 14.70
C LYS A 94 21.38 -0.34 13.75
N THR A 95 20.95 -0.87 12.62
CA THR A 95 20.00 -0.25 11.72
C THR A 95 18.73 0.00 12.54
N TYR A 96 18.70 1.07 13.34
CA TYR A 96 17.68 1.32 14.37
C TYR A 96 16.28 1.63 13.83
N ASN A 97 16.08 1.55 12.51
CA ASN A 97 14.84 1.93 11.86
C ASN A 97 14.18 0.80 11.06
N GLN A 98 14.70 -0.43 11.12
CA GLN A 98 13.97 -1.58 10.58
C GLN A 98 13.12 -2.22 11.67
N PRO A 99 11.82 -2.47 11.42
CA PRO A 99 10.96 -3.12 12.38
C PRO A 99 11.53 -4.49 12.74
N LEU A 100 11.66 -4.74 14.05
CA LEU A 100 12.30 -5.94 14.59
C LEU A 100 11.39 -7.17 14.48
N THR A 101 10.10 -6.97 14.20
CA THR A 101 9.08 -8.02 14.12
C THR A 101 8.10 -7.74 12.99
N MET A 102 7.55 -8.80 12.39
CA MET A 102 6.53 -8.67 11.33
C MET A 102 5.33 -7.84 11.77
N ASP A 103 4.86 -8.00 13.00
CA ASP A 103 3.76 -7.20 13.55
C ASP A 103 4.11 -5.71 13.65
N GLN A 104 5.35 -5.38 14.01
CA GLN A 104 5.81 -4.00 14.09
C GLN A 104 5.86 -3.37 12.70
N TYR A 105 6.36 -4.12 11.72
CA TYR A 105 6.37 -3.74 10.31
C TYR A 105 4.95 -3.47 9.80
N GLN A 106 4.04 -4.40 10.00
CA GLN A 106 2.65 -4.27 9.59
C GLN A 106 1.98 -3.02 10.18
N ARG A 107 2.14 -2.81 11.50
CA ARG A 107 1.60 -1.62 12.17
C ARG A 107 2.21 -0.34 11.62
N HIS A 108 3.51 -0.33 11.33
CA HIS A 108 4.21 0.82 10.77
C HIS A 108 3.67 1.16 9.38
N SER A 109 3.63 0.18 8.47
CA SER A 109 3.17 0.36 7.09
C SER A 109 1.70 0.81 7.05
N ILE A 110 0.81 0.14 7.80
CA ILE A 110 -0.61 0.55 7.90
C ILE A 110 -0.74 1.96 8.48
N HIS A 111 0.10 2.35 9.44
CA HIS A 111 0.08 3.70 9.99
C HIS A 111 0.49 4.76 8.97
N LEU A 112 1.52 4.50 8.15
CA LEU A 112 1.96 5.41 7.10
C LEU A 112 0.83 5.70 6.10
N ILE A 113 0.20 4.66 5.57
CA ILE A 113 -0.88 4.83 4.59
C ILE A 113 -2.14 5.43 5.22
N SER A 114 -2.50 5.02 6.45
CA SER A 114 -3.64 5.59 7.19
C SER A 114 -3.46 7.10 7.42
N ARG A 115 -2.24 7.56 7.69
CA ARG A 115 -1.95 8.99 7.85
C ARG A 115 -2.25 9.77 6.57
N LEU A 116 -1.89 9.23 5.41
CA LEU A 116 -2.16 9.80 4.10
C LEU A 116 -3.66 9.78 3.77
N LEU A 117 -4.31 8.62 3.88
CA LEU A 117 -5.73 8.44 3.54
C LEU A 117 -6.67 9.26 4.43
N ASN A 118 -6.29 9.47 5.69
CA ASN A 118 -7.08 10.30 6.59
C ASN A 118 -6.91 11.80 6.33
N ALA A 119 -6.17 12.22 5.28
CA ALA A 119 -5.88 13.61 4.96
C ALA A 119 -5.34 14.38 6.18
N ARG A 120 -4.41 13.78 6.93
CA ARG A 120 -3.76 14.49 8.05
C ARG A 120 -2.86 15.60 7.54
N THR A 121 -2.83 16.71 8.25
CA THR A 121 -1.85 17.77 7.99
C THR A 121 -0.44 17.22 8.11
N ASN A 122 0.44 17.61 7.18
CA ASN A 122 1.83 17.15 7.09
C ASN A 122 2.00 15.63 6.81
N ALA A 123 0.96 14.94 6.33
CA ALA A 123 1.11 13.54 5.93
C ALA A 123 2.00 13.43 4.68
N SER A 124 1.66 14.22 3.66
CA SER A 124 2.34 14.36 2.39
C SER A 124 1.89 15.69 1.77
N PRO A 125 2.76 16.69 1.57
CA PRO A 125 2.38 17.95 0.94
C PRO A 125 1.86 17.76 -0.49
N PHE A 126 2.46 16.84 -1.25
CA PHE A 126 1.96 16.43 -2.57
C PHE A 126 1.94 14.91 -2.72
N THR A 127 0.76 14.38 -2.95
CA THR A 127 0.52 12.98 -3.29
C THR A 127 0.18 12.88 -4.76
N LEU A 128 1.02 12.19 -5.50
CA LEU A 128 0.78 11.82 -6.88
C LEU A 128 0.07 10.46 -6.93
N VAL A 129 -1.06 10.39 -7.61
CA VAL A 129 -1.77 9.15 -7.89
C VAL A 129 -1.59 8.84 -9.36
N LEU A 130 -0.98 7.70 -9.65
CA LEU A 130 -0.82 7.19 -11.00
C LEU A 130 -1.89 6.14 -11.23
N ASP A 131 -2.71 6.33 -12.26
CA ASP A 131 -3.77 5.41 -12.61
C ASP A 131 -3.83 5.18 -14.12
N ASP A 132 -4.52 4.11 -14.49
CA ASP A 132 -4.61 3.64 -15.87
C ASP A 132 -6.08 3.30 -16.16
N LEU A 133 -6.44 3.08 -17.42
CA LEU A 133 -7.74 2.60 -17.86
C LEU A 133 -8.14 1.31 -17.15
N ASN A 134 -7.16 0.42 -16.92
CA ASN A 134 -7.36 -0.85 -16.23
C ASN A 134 -7.69 -0.71 -14.75
N GLN A 135 -7.26 0.38 -14.12
CA GLN A 135 -7.59 0.67 -12.73
C GLN A 135 -7.56 2.17 -12.49
N ARG A 136 -8.75 2.78 -12.49
CA ARG A 136 -8.92 4.20 -12.23
C ARG A 136 -8.68 4.53 -10.76
N ALA A 137 -8.25 5.76 -10.47
CA ALA A 137 -8.02 6.28 -9.12
C ALA A 137 -9.31 6.52 -8.32
N MET A 138 -10.49 6.48 -8.95
CA MET A 138 -11.76 6.88 -8.35
C MET A 138 -12.12 6.18 -7.01
N PRO A 139 -11.87 4.86 -6.81
CA PRO A 139 -12.13 4.22 -5.53
C PRO A 139 -11.24 4.78 -4.39
N LEU A 140 -9.99 5.12 -4.71
CA LEU A 140 -9.02 5.69 -3.78
C LEU A 140 -9.35 7.15 -3.45
N THR A 141 -9.66 7.96 -4.46
CA THR A 141 -10.02 9.38 -4.27
C THR A 141 -11.36 9.52 -3.57
N GLY A 142 -12.34 8.67 -3.89
CA GLY A 142 -13.61 8.60 -3.17
C GLY A 142 -13.43 8.30 -1.69
N GLU A 143 -12.46 7.44 -1.33
CA GLU A 143 -12.13 7.17 0.06
C GLU A 143 -11.42 8.34 0.75
N LEU A 144 -10.49 9.00 0.07
CA LEU A 144 -9.85 10.24 0.55
C LEU A 144 -10.90 11.32 0.85
N VAL A 145 -11.82 11.56 -0.08
CA VAL A 145 -12.91 12.54 0.09
C VAL A 145 -13.80 12.15 1.27
N ARG A 146 -14.22 10.89 1.36
CA ARG A 146 -15.09 10.42 2.45
C ARG A 146 -14.42 10.63 3.81
N ARG A 147 -13.13 10.26 3.94
CA ARG A 147 -12.35 10.44 5.17
C ARG A 147 -12.13 11.91 5.49
N ALA A 148 -11.84 12.75 4.51
CA ALA A 148 -11.67 14.19 4.70
C ALA A 148 -12.96 14.85 5.21
N LEU A 149 -14.10 14.55 4.59
CA LEU A 149 -15.42 15.05 5.01
C LEU A 149 -15.79 14.56 6.42
N SER A 150 -15.44 13.33 6.79
CA SER A 150 -15.66 12.80 8.16
C SER A 150 -14.89 13.57 9.24
N ARG A 151 -13.82 14.27 8.87
CA ARG A 151 -12.97 15.10 9.74
C ARG A 151 -13.27 16.59 9.64
N ASN A 152 -14.31 16.97 8.90
CA ASN A 152 -14.63 18.37 8.61
C ASN A 152 -13.50 19.14 7.89
N VAL A 153 -12.73 18.44 7.04
CA VAL A 153 -11.72 19.07 6.19
C VAL A 153 -12.42 19.64 4.95
N ASN A 154 -12.03 20.85 4.54
CA ASN A 154 -12.55 21.48 3.34
C ASN A 154 -12.05 20.73 2.10
N VAL A 155 -12.94 20.11 1.32
CA VAL A 155 -12.54 19.35 0.12
C VAL A 155 -12.83 20.19 -1.12
N VAL A 156 -11.80 20.41 -1.93
CA VAL A 156 -11.88 21.13 -3.21
C VAL A 156 -11.38 20.22 -4.33
N VAL A 157 -12.19 20.03 -5.37
CA VAL A 157 -11.83 19.23 -6.54
C VAL A 157 -11.73 20.12 -7.78
N ILE A 158 -10.61 20.05 -8.49
CA ILE A 158 -10.43 20.69 -9.80
C ILE A 158 -10.77 19.64 -10.86
N ALA A 159 -11.94 19.83 -11.48
CA ALA A 159 -12.63 18.82 -12.25
C ALA A 159 -12.44 19.03 -13.76
N PHE A 160 -11.61 18.19 -14.37
CA PHE A 160 -11.42 18.12 -15.82
C PHE A 160 -12.34 17.06 -16.45
N GLU A 161 -12.50 15.92 -15.77
CA GLU A 161 -13.30 14.79 -16.25
C GLU A 161 -14.46 14.42 -15.32
N SER A 162 -14.37 14.72 -14.02
CA SER A 162 -15.43 14.41 -13.08
C SER A 162 -16.60 15.39 -13.19
N SER A 163 -17.81 14.85 -13.16
CA SER A 163 -19.07 15.62 -13.25
C SER A 163 -19.97 15.49 -12.02
N ARG A 164 -19.72 14.51 -11.15
CA ARG A 164 -20.61 14.18 -10.03
C ARG A 164 -19.87 14.31 -8.71
N PHE A 165 -20.37 15.18 -7.85
CA PHE A 165 -19.78 15.45 -6.54
C PHE A 165 -20.84 15.40 -5.44
N HIS A 166 -20.40 15.07 -4.24
CA HIS A 166 -21.23 15.21 -3.05
C HIS A 166 -21.49 16.71 -2.79
N PRO A 167 -22.68 17.14 -2.32
CA PRO A 167 -23.00 18.56 -2.10
C PRO A 167 -22.04 19.29 -1.15
N ALA A 168 -21.39 18.56 -0.25
CA ALA A 168 -20.39 19.09 0.69
C ALA A 168 -18.99 19.29 0.08
N VAL A 169 -18.77 18.89 -1.18
CA VAL A 169 -17.50 19.03 -1.88
C VAL A 169 -17.56 20.26 -2.78
N HIS A 170 -16.61 21.16 -2.62
CA HIS A 170 -16.43 22.27 -3.56
C HIS A 170 -15.77 21.75 -4.83
N HIS A 171 -16.26 22.14 -5.99
CA HIS A 171 -15.66 21.76 -7.27
C HIS A 171 -15.47 22.98 -8.15
N ILE A 172 -14.34 23.02 -8.86
CA ILE A 172 -14.02 24.02 -9.88
C ILE A 172 -14.06 23.29 -11.23
N SER A 173 -14.98 23.70 -12.09
CA SER A 173 -15.22 23.04 -13.39
C SER A 173 -14.18 23.46 -14.43
N ALA A 174 -13.00 22.84 -14.39
CA ALA A 174 -11.87 23.16 -15.26
C ALA A 174 -12.05 22.70 -16.73
N HIS A 175 -13.03 21.84 -17.02
CA HIS A 175 -13.41 21.46 -18.38
C HIS A 175 -14.07 22.59 -19.19
N THR A 176 -14.49 23.67 -18.54
CA THR A 176 -15.06 24.85 -19.22
C THR A 176 -13.96 25.80 -19.72
N ASN A 177 -14.30 26.84 -20.49
CA ASN A 177 -13.36 27.81 -21.07
C ASN A 177 -12.71 28.78 -20.04
N ILE A 178 -12.62 28.38 -18.77
CA ILE A 178 -11.97 29.15 -17.71
C ILE A 178 -10.46 29.12 -17.89
N SER A 179 -9.79 30.24 -17.65
CA SER A 179 -8.33 30.38 -17.71
C SER A 179 -7.63 29.83 -16.46
N GLY A 180 -6.34 29.48 -16.57
CA GLY A 180 -5.56 28.99 -15.43
C GLY A 180 -5.55 29.96 -14.24
N ASP A 181 -5.41 31.26 -14.50
CA ASP A 181 -5.41 32.32 -13.48
C ASP A 181 -6.74 32.41 -12.73
N GLU A 182 -7.87 32.20 -13.42
CA GLU A 182 -9.20 32.20 -12.82
C GLU A 182 -9.38 30.99 -11.89
N ILE A 183 -8.90 29.81 -12.30
CA ILE A 183 -8.89 28.60 -11.46
C ILE A 183 -8.11 28.88 -10.17
N LEU A 184 -6.92 29.49 -10.26
CA LEU A 184 -6.10 29.82 -9.10
C LEU A 184 -6.76 30.87 -8.18
N LYS A 185 -7.43 31.87 -8.75
CA LYS A 185 -8.19 32.88 -7.98
C LYS A 185 -9.36 32.26 -7.23
N GLU A 186 -10.13 31.40 -7.89
CA GLU A 186 -11.26 30.70 -7.28
C GLU A 186 -10.79 29.73 -6.20
N LEU A 187 -9.74 28.95 -6.47
CA LEU A 187 -9.11 28.06 -5.50
C LEU A 187 -8.69 28.83 -4.24
N LYS A 188 -8.01 29.97 -4.41
CA LYS A 188 -7.61 30.85 -3.29
C LYS A 188 -8.82 31.36 -2.50
N HIS A 189 -9.92 31.69 -3.16
CA HIS A 189 -11.15 32.14 -2.49
C HIS A 189 -11.80 31.02 -1.67
N ILE A 190 -11.88 29.81 -2.21
CA ILE A 190 -12.49 28.65 -1.54
C ILE A 190 -11.60 28.21 -0.35
N MET A 191 -10.30 28.11 -0.56
CA MET A 191 -9.36 27.73 0.50
C MET A 191 -9.34 28.73 1.65
N GLY A 192 -9.55 30.03 1.38
CA GLY A 192 -9.65 31.07 2.42
C GLY A 192 -10.82 30.91 3.39
N LYS A 193 -11.81 30.07 3.07
CA LYS A 193 -12.96 29.77 3.95
C LYS A 193 -12.65 28.66 4.95
N GLY A 194 -11.70 27.77 4.62
CA GLY A 194 -11.34 26.60 5.43
C GLY A 194 -10.07 26.81 6.25
N ARG A 195 -9.96 26.10 7.38
CA ARG A 195 -8.71 26.04 8.16
C ARG A 195 -7.72 25.04 7.57
N GLU A 196 -8.23 23.87 7.19
CA GLU A 196 -7.49 22.80 6.54
C GLU A 196 -8.24 22.44 5.26
N SER A 197 -7.52 22.33 4.14
CA SER A 197 -8.13 21.93 2.87
C SER A 197 -7.42 20.71 2.27
N LEU A 198 -8.19 19.87 1.58
CA LEU A 198 -7.73 18.82 0.70
C LEU A 198 -8.06 19.25 -0.73
N VAL A 199 -7.03 19.48 -1.53
CA VAL A 199 -7.18 19.85 -2.94
C VAL A 199 -6.91 18.61 -3.79
N ILE A 200 -7.88 18.21 -4.60
CA ILE A 200 -7.78 17.07 -5.53
C ILE A 200 -7.81 17.62 -6.95
N ILE A 201 -6.88 17.19 -7.79
CA ILE A 201 -6.85 17.49 -9.22
C ILE A 201 -7.08 16.19 -9.97
N ASP A 202 -8.14 16.16 -10.78
CA ASP A 202 -8.54 14.94 -11.48
C ASP A 202 -7.62 14.58 -12.63
N SER A 203 -7.05 15.57 -13.32
CA SER A 203 -6.08 15.35 -14.40
C SER A 203 -4.98 16.41 -14.32
N LEU A 204 -3.79 15.99 -13.86
CA LEU A 204 -2.61 16.85 -13.80
C LEU A 204 -2.09 17.19 -15.21
N TYR A 205 -2.28 16.28 -16.18
CA TYR A 205 -1.85 16.51 -17.55
C TYR A 205 -2.61 17.69 -18.18
N ASP A 206 -3.93 17.72 -18.04
CA ASP A 206 -4.76 18.79 -18.61
C ASP A 206 -4.53 20.12 -17.88
N LEU A 207 -4.24 20.08 -16.58
CA LEU A 207 -3.90 21.27 -15.80
C LEU A 207 -2.65 21.97 -16.34
N LEU A 208 -1.61 21.20 -16.66
CA LEU A 208 -0.35 21.75 -17.14
C LEU A 208 -0.40 22.10 -18.63
N ASN A 209 -0.93 21.21 -19.47
CA ASN A 209 -0.89 21.38 -20.93
C ASN A 209 -2.06 22.19 -21.49
N ASN A 210 -3.30 21.96 -21.04
CA ASN A 210 -4.47 22.65 -21.59
C ASN A 210 -4.69 24.00 -20.92
N LYS A 211 -4.43 24.11 -19.61
CA LYS A 211 -4.65 25.34 -18.83
C LYS A 211 -3.39 26.14 -18.56
N GLY A 212 -2.20 25.57 -18.77
CA GLY A 212 -0.92 26.28 -18.62
C GLY A 212 -0.61 26.68 -17.18
N ILE A 213 -1.18 26.00 -16.18
CA ILE A 213 -0.92 26.31 -14.77
C ILE A 213 0.45 25.77 -14.39
N ASP A 214 1.34 26.66 -13.93
CA ASP A 214 2.62 26.24 -13.37
C ASP A 214 2.40 25.53 -12.02
N MET A 215 3.03 24.36 -11.88
CA MET A 215 3.00 23.62 -10.64
C MET A 215 3.68 24.40 -9.52
N GLY A 216 4.75 25.16 -9.80
CA GLY A 216 5.41 25.99 -8.79
C GLY A 216 4.45 26.96 -8.11
N GLU A 217 3.63 27.66 -8.90
CA GLU A 217 2.60 28.56 -8.39
C GLU A 217 1.52 27.82 -7.59
N LEU A 218 1.01 26.71 -8.12
CA LEU A 218 0.01 25.89 -7.44
C LEU A 218 0.51 25.36 -6.08
N PHE A 219 1.74 24.86 -6.02
CA PHE A 219 2.37 24.38 -4.79
C PHE A 219 2.59 25.49 -3.76
N ASN A 220 3.02 26.67 -4.20
CA ASN A 220 3.19 27.82 -3.34
C ASN A 220 1.84 28.27 -2.75
N LEU A 221 0.77 28.20 -3.53
CA LEU A 221 -0.58 28.48 -3.06
C LEU A 221 -1.06 27.42 -2.07
N VAL A 222 -1.07 26.13 -2.45
CA VAL A 222 -1.74 25.09 -1.66
C VAL A 222 -0.92 24.71 -0.43
N VAL A 223 0.37 24.40 -0.63
CA VAL A 223 1.23 23.83 0.41
C VAL A 223 1.81 24.93 1.30
N HIS A 224 2.38 25.99 0.72
CA HIS A 224 3.10 26.99 1.52
C HIS A 224 2.16 28.01 2.17
N LYS A 225 1.20 28.53 1.40
CA LYS A 225 0.30 29.59 1.90
C LYS A 225 -0.83 29.06 2.78
N PHE A 226 -1.42 27.91 2.42
CA PHE A 226 -2.58 27.35 3.12
C PHE A 226 -2.28 26.06 3.89
N ALA A 227 -1.01 25.59 3.94
CA ALA A 227 -0.61 24.38 4.67
C ALA A 227 -1.52 23.17 4.42
N SER A 228 -2.00 23.04 3.17
CA SER A 228 -3.04 22.10 2.76
C SER A 228 -2.43 20.94 1.97
N ASN A 229 -3.16 19.82 1.89
CA ASN A 229 -2.71 18.64 1.18
C ASN A 229 -3.12 18.71 -0.30
N LEU A 230 -2.17 18.52 -1.21
CA LEU A 230 -2.42 18.43 -2.65
C LEU A 230 -2.39 16.96 -3.09
N VAL A 231 -3.46 16.50 -3.75
CA VAL A 231 -3.54 15.19 -4.40
C VAL A 231 -3.76 15.43 -5.88
N GLY A 232 -2.86 14.94 -6.72
CA GLY A 232 -2.99 15.06 -8.17
C GLY A 232 -3.01 13.69 -8.81
N ILE A 233 -3.93 13.48 -9.73
CA ILE A 233 -4.08 12.24 -10.50
C ILE A 233 -3.40 12.45 -11.85
N TYR A 234 -2.61 11.47 -12.27
CA TYR A 234 -1.99 11.43 -13.58
C TYR A 234 -2.27 10.07 -14.23
N HIS A 235 -3.00 10.12 -15.34
CA HIS A 235 -3.33 8.95 -16.12
C HIS A 235 -2.11 8.51 -16.96
N GLN A 236 -1.55 7.33 -16.70
CA GLN A 236 -0.33 6.87 -17.41
C GLN A 236 -0.61 6.53 -18.88
N ASP A 237 -1.86 6.22 -19.19
CA ASP A 237 -2.32 5.91 -20.56
C ASP A 237 -2.43 7.15 -21.46
N MET A 238 -2.15 8.35 -20.94
CA MET A 238 -2.10 9.56 -21.75
C MET A 238 -0.76 9.71 -22.46
N ILE A 239 -0.80 9.79 -23.78
CA ILE A 239 0.39 10.09 -24.59
C ILE A 239 0.72 11.56 -24.42
N ALA A 240 1.90 11.85 -23.86
CA ALA A 240 2.39 13.22 -23.79
C ALA A 240 2.69 13.73 -25.21
N SER A 241 2.08 14.85 -25.61
CA SER A 241 2.45 15.53 -26.84
C SER A 241 3.87 16.07 -26.69
N GLN A 242 4.81 15.51 -27.46
CA GLN A 242 6.15 16.07 -27.59
C GLN A 242 6.19 16.94 -28.83
N ASP A 243 6.31 18.24 -28.62
CA ASP A 243 6.52 19.18 -29.71
C ASP A 243 8.02 19.28 -30.01
N ALA A 244 8.39 19.54 -31.26
CA ALA A 244 9.80 19.72 -31.65
C ALA A 244 10.50 20.83 -30.84
N ASN A 245 9.74 21.81 -30.35
CA ASN A 245 10.24 22.91 -29.52
C ASN A 245 10.53 22.51 -28.06
N THR A 246 9.97 21.39 -27.58
CA THR A 246 10.13 20.89 -26.20
C THR A 246 10.87 19.56 -26.15
N ALA A 247 11.64 19.22 -27.19
CA ALA A 247 12.34 17.95 -27.31
C ALA A 247 13.28 17.62 -26.13
N TYR A 248 13.87 18.65 -25.50
CA TYR A 248 14.75 18.49 -24.33
C TYR A 248 14.05 18.72 -22.98
N ALA A 249 12.78 19.12 -22.98
CA ALA A 249 12.04 19.31 -21.76
C ALA A 249 11.72 17.95 -21.12
N ALA A 250 11.80 17.88 -19.79
CA ALA A 250 11.40 16.68 -19.08
C ALA A 250 9.93 16.38 -19.31
N GLN A 251 9.59 15.10 -19.46
CA GLN A 251 8.19 14.69 -19.59
C GLN A 251 7.40 15.08 -18.32
N PRO A 252 6.13 15.51 -18.44
CA PRO A 252 5.32 15.94 -17.29
C PRO A 252 5.26 14.91 -16.17
N LEU A 253 5.12 13.62 -16.50
CA LEU A 253 5.16 12.53 -15.52
C LEU A 253 6.43 12.56 -14.67
N LYS A 254 7.61 12.72 -15.29
CA LYS A 254 8.90 12.76 -14.60
C LYS A 254 9.01 13.98 -13.69
N LEU A 255 8.44 15.12 -14.09
CA LEU A 255 8.35 16.30 -13.24
C LEU A 255 7.49 16.02 -12.00
N PHE A 256 6.31 15.42 -12.18
CA PHE A 256 5.42 15.09 -11.06
C PHE A 256 6.03 14.04 -10.13
N GLU A 257 6.64 12.99 -10.66
CA GLU A 257 7.39 12.00 -9.89
C GLU A 257 8.50 12.66 -9.08
N TYR A 258 9.23 13.63 -9.64
CA TYR A 258 10.27 14.35 -8.92
C TYR A 258 9.71 15.20 -7.78
N MET A 259 8.61 15.92 -7.99
CA MET A 259 7.99 16.79 -6.98
C MET A 259 7.20 16.04 -5.90
N ALA A 260 6.72 14.84 -6.18
CA ALA A 260 5.90 14.04 -5.26
C ALA A 260 6.66 13.64 -3.99
N THR A 261 5.99 13.81 -2.84
CA THR A 261 6.44 13.26 -1.56
C THR A 261 5.87 11.88 -1.28
N ALA A 262 4.72 11.57 -1.89
CA ALA A 262 4.16 10.23 -1.92
C ALA A 262 3.63 9.93 -3.33
N ILE A 263 3.92 8.72 -3.84
CA ILE A 263 3.45 8.24 -5.14
C ILE A 263 2.61 7.00 -4.89
N LEU A 264 1.40 6.96 -5.42
CA LEU A 264 0.47 5.83 -5.33
C LEU A 264 0.19 5.31 -6.74
N THR A 265 0.71 4.14 -7.08
CA THR A 265 0.43 3.49 -8.38
C THR A 265 -0.74 2.53 -8.25
N CYS A 266 -1.81 2.78 -8.99
CA CYS A 266 -3.04 2.00 -8.95
C CYS A 266 -2.92 0.74 -9.81
N LYS A 267 -3.32 -0.41 -9.28
CA LYS A 267 -3.37 -1.71 -9.97
C LYS A 267 -4.69 -2.41 -9.72
N SER A 268 -5.24 -3.04 -10.75
CA SER A 268 -6.47 -3.84 -10.60
C SER A 268 -6.18 -5.07 -9.73
N PHE A 269 -7.04 -5.33 -8.76
CA PHE A 269 -6.87 -6.47 -7.86
C PHE A 269 -6.96 -7.81 -8.60
N ALA A 270 -7.82 -7.93 -9.61
CA ALA A 270 -7.93 -9.14 -10.42
C ALA A 270 -6.65 -9.40 -11.22
N HIS A 271 -6.04 -8.36 -11.80
CA HIS A 271 -4.78 -8.48 -12.54
C HIS A 271 -3.63 -8.90 -11.64
N VAL A 272 -3.55 -8.34 -10.42
CA VAL A 272 -2.56 -8.74 -9.41
C VAL A 272 -2.72 -10.20 -8.98
N LEU A 273 -3.96 -10.67 -8.83
CA LEU A 273 -4.24 -12.08 -8.54
C LEU A 273 -3.87 -13.00 -9.72
N ALA A 274 -4.15 -12.58 -10.95
CA ALA A 274 -3.78 -13.33 -12.15
C ALA A 274 -2.26 -13.45 -12.29
N ALA A 275 -1.52 -12.35 -12.08
CA ALA A 275 -0.06 -12.34 -12.05
C ALA A 275 0.50 -13.28 -10.97
N LYS A 276 -0.05 -13.22 -9.75
CA LYS A 276 0.32 -14.15 -8.69
C LYS A 276 0.05 -15.60 -9.07
N ALA A 277 -1.14 -15.89 -9.61
CA ALA A 277 -1.54 -17.24 -9.96
C ALA A 277 -0.73 -17.82 -11.15
N ALA A 278 -0.21 -16.97 -12.03
CA ALA A 278 0.75 -17.36 -13.06
C ALA A 278 2.11 -17.70 -12.43
N ARG A 279 2.62 -16.84 -11.55
CA ARG A 279 3.89 -17.04 -10.82
C ARG A 279 3.89 -18.33 -9.99
N GLU A 280 2.80 -18.60 -9.27
CA GLU A 280 2.63 -19.84 -8.48
C GLU A 280 2.62 -21.10 -9.36
N ARG A 281 2.21 -20.98 -10.63
CA ARG A 281 2.21 -22.08 -11.60
C ARG A 281 3.45 -22.08 -12.50
N SER A 282 4.42 -21.20 -12.25
CA SER A 282 5.58 -20.99 -13.13
C SER A 282 5.19 -20.73 -14.59
N LEU A 283 4.06 -20.07 -14.81
CA LEU A 283 3.61 -19.60 -16.13
C LEU A 283 4.09 -18.16 -16.35
N ALA A 284 4.15 -17.76 -17.61
CA ALA A 284 4.40 -16.36 -17.96
C ALA A 284 3.32 -15.46 -17.34
N GLU A 285 3.74 -14.34 -16.74
CA GLU A 285 2.81 -13.41 -16.14
C GLU A 285 1.95 -12.73 -17.22
N PRO A 286 0.62 -12.64 -17.03
CA PRO A 286 -0.24 -11.90 -17.95
C PRO A 286 0.15 -10.42 -17.98
N THR A 287 0.35 -9.90 -19.18
CA THR A 287 0.56 -8.47 -19.41
C THR A 287 -0.78 -7.76 -19.53
N HIS A 288 -0.88 -6.57 -18.93
CA HIS A 288 -2.08 -5.74 -18.95
C HIS A 288 -1.70 -4.30 -19.31
N GLY A 289 -2.65 -3.57 -19.91
CA GLY A 289 -2.48 -2.13 -20.21
C GLY A 289 -1.38 -1.86 -21.23
N LEU A 290 -0.61 -0.81 -21.00
CA LEU A 290 0.47 -0.37 -21.90
C LEU A 290 1.51 -1.48 -22.18
N LEU A 291 1.71 -2.41 -21.23
CA LEU A 291 2.64 -3.52 -21.39
C LEU A 291 2.20 -4.54 -22.46
N GLN A 292 0.91 -4.55 -22.83
CA GLN A 292 0.41 -5.43 -23.88
C GLN A 292 0.87 -4.96 -25.28
N GLY A 293 1.28 -3.69 -25.43
CA GLY A 293 1.65 -3.11 -26.72
C GLY A 293 0.49 -3.08 -27.73
N ALA A 294 -0.75 -3.19 -27.25
CA ALA A 294 -1.93 -3.11 -28.09
C ALA A 294 -2.18 -1.66 -28.49
N GLU A 295 -2.28 -1.40 -29.79
CA GLU A 295 -2.61 -0.06 -30.29
C GLU A 295 -4.10 0.27 -30.08
N GLY A 296 -4.38 1.49 -29.66
CA GLY A 296 -5.74 1.98 -29.41
C GLY A 296 -6.14 2.01 -27.93
N VAL A 297 -7.40 2.35 -27.66
CA VAL A 297 -7.94 2.41 -26.30
C VAL A 297 -8.41 1.01 -25.92
N VAL A 298 -7.56 0.26 -25.22
CA VAL A 298 -7.80 -1.14 -24.84
C VAL A 298 -7.91 -1.26 -23.33
N GLU A 299 -9.08 -1.64 -22.84
CA GLU A 299 -9.28 -2.06 -21.45
C GLU A 299 -9.13 -3.59 -21.37
N SER A 300 -8.25 -4.06 -20.48
CA SER A 300 -8.07 -5.48 -20.25
C SER A 300 -9.29 -6.10 -19.54
N LEU A 301 -9.54 -7.38 -19.78
CA LEU A 301 -10.58 -8.11 -19.04
C LEU A 301 -10.31 -8.08 -17.53
N ASP A 302 -11.38 -8.07 -16.73
CA ASP A 302 -11.31 -7.97 -15.27
C ASP A 302 -10.58 -6.70 -14.75
N ALA A 303 -10.48 -5.65 -15.59
CA ALA A 303 -10.13 -4.30 -15.15
C ALA A 303 -11.15 -3.77 -14.12
N ASN A 304 -10.71 -2.78 -13.33
CA ASN A 304 -11.53 -2.05 -12.37
C ASN A 304 -12.32 -2.98 -11.41
N ASP A 305 -11.61 -3.89 -10.74
CA ASP A 305 -12.22 -4.90 -9.86
C ASP A 305 -13.08 -4.26 -8.74
N VAL A 306 -14.34 -4.70 -8.66
CA VAL A 306 -15.34 -4.21 -7.70
C VAL A 306 -14.96 -4.54 -6.24
N ARG A 307 -14.14 -5.58 -6.02
CA ARG A 307 -13.71 -5.99 -4.68
C ARG A 307 -12.86 -4.93 -3.98
N GLY A 308 -12.08 -4.18 -4.75
CA GLY A 308 -11.16 -3.18 -4.24
C GLY A 308 -10.00 -2.93 -5.18
N ILE A 309 -9.19 -1.96 -4.77
CA ILE A 309 -8.01 -1.48 -5.51
C ILE A 309 -6.74 -1.95 -4.79
N VAL A 310 -5.74 -2.37 -5.56
CA VAL A 310 -4.37 -2.54 -5.07
C VAL A 310 -3.59 -1.29 -5.46
N PHE A 311 -2.74 -0.81 -4.57
CA PHE A 311 -1.80 0.23 -4.96
C PHE A 311 -0.44 0.04 -4.29
N GLU A 312 0.61 0.36 -5.04
CA GLU A 312 1.96 0.44 -4.51
C GLU A 312 2.19 1.89 -4.07
N ALA A 313 2.47 2.08 -2.80
CA ALA A 313 2.72 3.38 -2.24
C ALA A 313 4.21 3.55 -1.98
N GLU A 314 4.82 4.52 -2.64
CA GLU A 314 6.17 5.01 -2.36
C GLU A 314 6.07 6.27 -1.50
N PHE A 315 6.68 6.22 -0.31
CA PHE A 315 6.80 7.35 0.60
C PHE A 315 8.24 7.86 0.63
N ARG A 316 8.43 9.16 0.43
CA ARG A 316 9.74 9.78 0.54
C ARG A 316 9.97 10.30 1.95
N ARG A 317 11.01 9.81 2.60
CA ARG A 317 11.42 10.27 3.93
C ARG A 317 12.13 11.63 3.83
N PRO A 318 12.13 12.42 4.91
CA PRO A 318 12.96 13.63 5.01
C PRO A 318 14.46 13.36 4.78
N SER A 319 14.92 12.12 4.98
CA SER A 319 16.29 11.71 4.69
C SER A 319 16.59 11.48 3.21
N GLY A 320 15.60 11.64 2.32
CA GLY A 320 15.67 11.32 0.90
C GLY A 320 15.56 9.82 0.56
N ARG A 321 15.44 8.93 1.56
CA ARG A 321 15.22 7.50 1.32
C ARG A 321 13.75 7.24 1.01
N THR A 322 13.51 6.36 0.04
CA THR A 322 12.19 5.90 -0.36
C THR A 322 11.79 4.66 0.42
N GLU A 323 10.52 4.59 0.78
CA GLU A 323 9.89 3.41 1.39
C GLU A 323 8.66 3.02 0.60
N SER A 324 8.69 1.84 0.00
CA SER A 324 7.65 1.34 -0.88
C SER A 324 6.93 0.15 -0.27
N GLU A 325 5.60 0.17 -0.29
CA GLU A 325 4.77 -0.92 0.21
C GLU A 325 3.54 -1.14 -0.67
N THR A 326 3.06 -2.38 -0.75
CA THR A 326 1.86 -2.71 -1.54
C THR A 326 0.65 -2.92 -0.64
N TYR A 327 -0.38 -2.12 -0.86
CA TYR A 327 -1.60 -2.12 -0.07
C TYR A 327 -2.79 -2.59 -0.89
N PHE A 328 -3.75 -3.18 -0.20
CA PHE A 328 -5.08 -3.46 -0.70
C PHE A 328 -6.09 -2.61 0.06
N LEU A 329 -6.86 -1.83 -0.70
CA LEU A 329 -7.99 -1.05 -0.23
C LEU A 329 -9.26 -1.68 -0.80
N ARG A 330 -10.00 -2.38 0.07
CA ARG A 330 -11.32 -2.89 -0.29
C ARG A 330 -12.33 -1.76 -0.48
N THR A 331 -13.39 -2.05 -1.22
CA THR A 331 -14.54 -1.15 -1.33
C THR A 331 -15.17 -0.90 0.04
N ALA A 332 -15.40 0.38 0.35
CA ALA A 332 -15.95 0.82 1.61
C ALA A 332 -17.41 0.37 1.79
N ARG A 333 -17.78 0.01 3.02
CA ARG A 333 -19.12 -0.41 3.40
C ARG A 333 -19.69 0.57 4.41
N ILE A 334 -21.02 0.68 4.45
CA ILE A 334 -21.74 1.56 5.40
C ILE A 334 -21.40 1.18 6.86
N SER A 335 -21.19 -0.12 7.13
CA SER A 335 -20.81 -0.63 8.46
C SER A 335 -19.49 -0.08 8.99
N ASP A 336 -18.58 0.33 8.09
CA ASP A 336 -17.20 0.72 8.43
C ASP A 336 -17.13 2.09 9.11
N TYR A 337 -18.17 2.90 8.93
CA TYR A 337 -18.28 4.22 9.52
C TYR A 337 -19.29 4.23 10.66
N ASN A 338 -19.09 5.16 11.58
CA ASN A 338 -20.13 5.53 12.52
C ASN A 338 -21.28 6.22 11.79
N ASN A 339 -22.45 6.27 12.43
CA ASN A 339 -23.54 7.09 11.91
C ASN A 339 -23.07 8.55 11.85
N PRO A 340 -23.44 9.28 10.79
CA PRO A 340 -23.09 10.69 10.68
C PRO A 340 -23.65 11.47 11.88
N THR A 341 -22.79 12.24 12.53
CA THR A 341 -23.23 13.22 13.55
C THR A 341 -23.89 14.39 12.83
N TYR A 342 -24.88 15.05 13.45
CA TYR A 342 -25.74 16.10 12.86
C TYR A 342 -25.07 17.25 12.08
N ALA A 343 -23.74 17.39 12.10
CA ALA A 343 -22.99 18.41 11.37
C ALA A 343 -22.10 17.86 10.24
N LEU A 344 -21.95 16.53 10.11
CA LEU A 344 -21.01 15.92 9.17
C LEU A 344 -21.74 14.97 8.20
N PRO A 345 -21.43 15.00 6.90
CA PRO A 345 -22.09 14.14 5.91
C PRO A 345 -21.69 12.67 6.05
N HIS A 346 -20.52 12.40 6.63
CA HIS A 346 -20.02 11.06 6.88
C HIS A 346 -19.55 10.92 8.33
N GLY A 347 -19.83 9.77 8.93
CA GLY A 347 -19.29 9.46 10.26
C GLY A 347 -17.82 9.08 10.21
N ILE A 348 -17.18 9.10 11.37
CA ILE A 348 -15.77 8.74 11.52
C ILE A 348 -15.61 7.22 11.28
N ILE A 349 -14.50 6.83 10.64
CA ILE A 349 -14.14 5.42 10.44
C ILE A 349 -14.01 4.68 11.78
N LYS A 350 -14.58 3.49 11.90
CA LYS A 350 -14.51 2.66 13.12
C LYS A 350 -13.19 1.90 13.21
N GLN A 351 -12.79 1.29 12.11
CA GLN A 351 -11.60 0.46 12.03
C GLN A 351 -10.97 0.62 10.65
N GLU A 352 -9.64 0.72 10.61
CA GLU A 352 -8.89 0.72 9.36
C GLU A 352 -9.07 -0.61 8.63
N PHE A 353 -9.47 -0.51 7.36
CA PHE A 353 -9.68 -1.66 6.50
C PHE A 353 -8.70 -1.73 5.32
N VAL A 354 -7.72 -0.82 5.30
CA VAL A 354 -6.55 -0.92 4.42
C VAL A 354 -5.63 -1.96 5.02
N THR A 355 -5.17 -2.88 4.18
CA THR A 355 -4.31 -3.99 4.61
C THR A 355 -3.13 -4.11 3.66
N LEU A 356 -2.04 -4.70 4.11
CA LEU A 356 -0.95 -5.09 3.20
C LEU A 356 -1.46 -6.20 2.28
N LEU A 357 -0.99 -6.21 1.04
CA LEU A 357 -1.40 -7.20 0.03
C LEU A 357 -1.19 -8.64 0.51
N ASP A 358 -0.09 -8.90 1.21
CA ASP A 358 0.26 -10.21 1.77
C ASP A 358 -0.70 -10.71 2.87
N MET A 359 -1.49 -9.80 3.45
CA MET A 359 -2.46 -10.13 4.48
C MET A 359 -3.84 -10.45 3.90
N VAL A 360 -4.06 -10.18 2.61
CA VAL A 360 -5.33 -10.45 1.96
C VAL A 360 -5.48 -11.96 1.74
N PRO A 361 -6.49 -12.63 2.30
CA PRO A 361 -6.59 -14.09 2.26
C PRO A 361 -6.67 -14.67 0.84
N THR A 362 -7.33 -13.97 -0.08
CA THR A 362 -7.42 -14.40 -1.48
C THR A 362 -6.11 -14.23 -2.25
N TYR A 363 -5.25 -13.32 -1.80
CA TYR A 363 -3.90 -13.20 -2.32
C TYR A 363 -3.03 -14.27 -1.65
N ASN A 364 -2.98 -14.30 -0.33
CA ASN A 364 -2.18 -15.24 0.45
C ASN A 364 -2.94 -16.55 0.71
N ASN A 365 -2.96 -17.43 -0.29
CA ASN A 365 -3.49 -18.79 -0.13
C ASN A 365 -2.62 -19.59 0.87
N GLN A 366 -3.04 -19.62 2.13
CA GLN A 366 -2.37 -20.41 3.18
C GLN A 366 -2.27 -21.90 2.83
N ASN A 367 -3.18 -22.42 1.99
CA ASN A 367 -3.14 -23.80 1.49
C ASN A 367 -1.90 -24.09 0.63
N ILE A 368 -1.32 -23.08 -0.04
CA ILE A 368 -0.09 -23.23 -0.83
C ILE A 368 1.13 -23.18 0.11
N LEU A 369 1.13 -22.29 1.11
CA LEU A 369 2.17 -22.27 2.14
C LEU A 369 2.20 -23.55 2.99
N GLY A 370 1.04 -24.15 3.28
CA GLY A 370 0.96 -25.45 3.96
C GLY A 370 1.56 -26.57 3.11
N LYS A 371 1.31 -26.56 1.79
CA LYS A 371 1.93 -27.51 0.85
C LYS A 371 3.41 -27.25 0.61
N VAL A 372 3.87 -26.00 0.60
CA VAL A 372 5.29 -25.63 0.47
C VAL A 372 6.05 -25.92 1.76
N ARG A 373 5.42 -25.82 2.94
CA ARG A 373 6.03 -26.24 4.22
C ARG A 373 6.05 -27.77 4.37
N ALA A 374 4.96 -28.46 4.02
CA ALA A 374 4.94 -29.92 3.96
C ALA A 374 5.92 -30.45 2.90
N ALA A 375 6.02 -29.77 1.75
CA ALA A 375 7.02 -30.07 0.73
C ALA A 375 8.40 -29.55 1.12
N ALA A 376 8.61 -28.62 2.05
CA ALA A 376 9.95 -28.25 2.53
C ALA A 376 10.49 -29.29 3.51
N ASP A 377 9.61 -30.00 4.22
CA ASP A 377 9.97 -31.19 4.99
C ASP A 377 10.18 -32.44 4.09
N GLU A 378 9.62 -32.47 2.87
CA GLU A 378 9.80 -33.55 1.88
C GLU A 378 10.80 -33.25 0.75
N ILE A 379 11.13 -31.98 0.48
CA ILE A 379 12.20 -31.55 -0.41
C ILE A 379 13.46 -31.53 0.45
N GLU A 380 14.01 -32.72 0.66
CA GLU A 380 15.45 -32.84 0.78
C GLU A 380 16.05 -32.17 -0.47
N SER A 381 16.61 -30.98 -0.31
CA SER A 381 17.45 -30.35 -1.32
C SER A 381 18.37 -31.42 -1.92
N THR A 382 18.27 -31.69 -3.22
CA THR A 382 19.11 -32.68 -3.93
C THR A 382 20.61 -32.42 -3.79
N PHE A 383 20.98 -31.26 -3.23
CA PHE A 383 22.32 -30.98 -2.74
C PHE A 383 22.21 -30.48 -1.30
N ASN A 384 22.44 -31.39 -0.35
CA ASN A 384 22.60 -31.02 1.04
C ASN A 384 24.03 -30.45 1.18
N LEU A 385 24.16 -29.12 1.16
CA LEU A 385 25.46 -28.41 1.30
C LEU A 385 26.02 -28.48 2.74
N ALA A 386 25.25 -29.01 3.69
CA ALA A 386 25.72 -29.30 5.02
C ALA A 386 26.52 -30.62 5.03
N LEU A 387 27.76 -30.57 5.54
CA LEU A 387 28.54 -31.78 5.79
C LEU A 387 27.82 -32.62 6.84
N THR A 388 27.58 -33.89 6.52
CA THR A 388 27.10 -34.84 7.52
C THR A 388 28.13 -34.97 8.64
N GLU A 389 27.68 -35.34 9.84
CA GLU A 389 28.54 -35.42 11.03
C GLU A 389 29.74 -36.37 10.82
N LYS A 390 29.55 -37.42 10.01
CA LYS A 390 30.61 -38.33 9.55
C LYS A 390 31.62 -37.65 8.61
N GLN A 391 31.17 -36.83 7.67
CA GLN A 391 32.05 -36.07 6.78
C GLN A 391 32.81 -34.97 7.54
N LYS A 392 32.18 -34.38 8.56
CA LYS A 392 32.84 -33.42 9.44
C LYS A 392 33.95 -34.07 10.26
N GLN A 393 33.69 -35.24 10.86
CA GLN A 393 34.71 -36.02 11.56
C GLN A 393 35.83 -36.49 10.64
N ALA A 394 35.50 -36.92 9.41
CA ALA A 394 36.50 -37.29 8.42
C ALA A 394 37.39 -36.09 8.05
N ARG A 395 36.80 -34.90 7.84
CA ARG A 395 37.55 -33.66 7.59
C ARG A 395 38.45 -33.27 8.76
N GLU A 396 37.96 -33.42 9.98
CA GLU A 396 38.72 -33.11 11.20
C GLU A 396 39.83 -34.14 11.49
N GLY A 397 39.71 -35.37 10.98
CA GLY A 397 40.71 -36.44 11.10
C GLY A 397 41.76 -36.45 9.98
N VAL A 398 41.62 -35.62 8.94
CA VAL A 398 42.65 -35.47 7.90
C VAL A 398 43.79 -34.62 8.47
N VAL A 399 44.91 -35.28 8.77
CA VAL A 399 46.13 -34.63 9.24
C VAL A 399 46.81 -33.94 8.07
N LEU A 400 46.60 -32.63 7.98
CA LEU A 400 47.32 -31.78 7.03
C LEU A 400 48.73 -31.52 7.56
N PRO A 401 49.79 -31.72 6.75
CA PRO A 401 51.14 -31.29 7.12
C PRO A 401 51.12 -29.81 7.51
N TYR A 402 51.71 -29.47 8.67
CA TYR A 402 51.85 -28.11 9.22
C TYR A 402 50.58 -27.43 9.78
N PHE A 403 49.44 -28.10 9.87
CA PHE A 403 48.21 -27.52 10.43
C PHE A 403 48.22 -27.36 11.97
N ASP A 404 49.00 -28.19 12.67
CA ASP A 404 49.22 -28.06 14.11
C ASP A 404 49.99 -26.80 14.50
N ALA A 405 50.73 -26.19 13.56
CA ALA A 405 51.47 -24.95 13.79
C ALA A 405 50.55 -23.73 14.01
N GLN A 406 49.27 -23.82 13.65
CA GLN A 406 48.28 -22.74 13.86
C GLN A 406 47.45 -22.86 15.15
N LYS A 407 47.47 -24.02 15.83
CA LYS A 407 46.65 -24.26 17.03
C LYS A 407 47.41 -24.21 18.35
N GLY A 408 48.75 -24.10 18.31
CA GLY A 408 49.55 -23.78 19.49
C GLY A 408 49.34 -22.34 19.97
N GLU A 409 49.52 -22.11 21.26
CA GLU A 409 49.29 -20.86 22.02
C GLU A 409 50.23 -19.68 21.65
N GLY A 410 50.66 -19.59 20.38
CA GLY A 410 51.55 -18.58 19.82
C GLY A 410 51.32 -18.43 18.31
N GLY A 411 50.20 -17.82 17.93
CA GLY A 411 49.81 -17.60 16.55
C GLY A 411 50.62 -16.50 15.85
N GLU A 412 51.84 -16.82 15.42
CA GLU A 412 52.68 -15.93 14.59
C GLU A 412 53.20 -16.58 13.31
N GLY A 413 52.67 -17.75 12.93
CA GLY A 413 53.05 -18.47 11.70
C GLY A 413 52.10 -18.15 10.55
N GLY A 414 52.30 -17.02 9.87
CA GLY A 414 51.51 -16.69 8.67
C GLY A 414 51.75 -15.33 8.03
N ARG A 415 52.92 -14.71 8.25
CA ARG A 415 53.33 -13.56 7.44
C ARG A 415 54.06 -14.08 6.21
N ILE A 416 53.43 -13.99 5.04
CA ILE A 416 54.14 -14.13 3.77
C ILE A 416 54.94 -12.84 3.61
N LEU A 417 56.27 -12.94 3.74
CA LEU A 417 57.18 -11.86 3.44
C LEU A 417 57.46 -11.94 1.93
N TYR A 418 56.99 -10.94 1.18
CA TYR A 418 57.39 -10.79 -0.22
C TYR A 418 58.71 -10.02 -0.23
N ASP A 419 59.80 -10.68 -0.63
CA ASP A 419 61.05 -10.01 -0.99
C ASP A 419 60.98 -9.69 -2.48
N MET A 420 60.96 -8.40 -2.82
CA MET A 420 61.02 -7.95 -4.21
C MET A 420 62.38 -8.33 -4.80
N GLY A 421 62.39 -9.14 -5.85
CA GLY A 421 63.61 -9.45 -6.60
C GLY A 421 63.99 -8.27 -7.52
N GLU A 422 65.28 -8.08 -7.79
CA GLU A 422 65.79 -7.06 -8.73
C GLU A 422 65.34 -7.27 -10.20
N GLU A 423 64.58 -8.35 -10.47
CA GLU A 423 64.02 -8.69 -11.79
C GLU A 423 62.53 -8.32 -11.92
N ASP A 424 61.91 -7.75 -10.88
CA ASP A 424 60.50 -7.36 -10.89
C ASP A 424 60.39 -5.90 -11.41
N ASP A 425 60.21 -5.76 -12.73
CA ASP A 425 60.02 -4.51 -13.47
C ASP A 425 58.62 -3.94 -13.22
N PHE A 426 58.43 -3.38 -12.02
CA PHE A 426 57.23 -2.64 -11.66
C PHE A 426 57.20 -1.31 -12.43
N ASP A 427 56.51 -1.29 -13.57
CA ASP A 427 56.32 -0.10 -14.38
C ASP A 427 55.42 0.92 -13.64
N GLU A 428 55.97 2.10 -13.35
CA GLU A 428 55.35 3.15 -12.51
C GLU A 428 54.13 3.86 -13.16
N GLU A 429 53.61 3.36 -14.29
CA GLU A 429 52.59 4.05 -15.13
C GLU A 429 51.16 3.49 -15.01
N GLU A 430 50.91 2.45 -14.20
CA GLU A 430 49.59 1.77 -14.15
C GLU A 430 48.62 2.26 -13.04
N ASP A 431 48.98 3.30 -12.27
CA ASP A 431 48.20 3.76 -11.10
C ASP A 431 47.40 5.07 -11.31
N GLU A 432 47.04 5.43 -12.55
CA GLU A 432 46.04 6.49 -12.81
C GLU A 432 44.88 6.03 -13.70
N ILE A 433 43.92 5.28 -13.12
CA ILE A 433 42.52 5.21 -13.62
C ILE A 433 41.51 5.25 -12.47
#